data_AF-A0A147DM48-F1
#
_entry.id   AF-A0A147DM48-F1
#
_cell.length_a   1.000
_cell.length_b   1.000
_cell.length_c   1.000
_cell.angle_alpha   90.00
_cell.angle_beta   90.00
_cell.angle_gamma   90.00
#
_symmetry.space_group_name_H-M   'P 1'
#
loop_
_entity.id
_entity.type
_entity.pdbx_description
1 polymer ?
#
loop_
_entity_poly.entity_id
_entity_poly.type
_entity_poly.pdbx_seq_one_letter_code
_entity_poly.pdbx_strand_id
1 'polypeptide(L)'
;MRTLVHTTKASTSLLRHLDLDNRLRWVTSGWYEPGNLVSTDGLTMMSPGDPQEGDQAYRLFAKTAEEILPMRHAWVDFETWWKQIVIRDQVGREYSRRQIVLFLANKYGGAHYDRPGAADQALLDGSAFGWFYQDEPLFLGENRVLLSMRTIASEVEVVFADEQNALLVPDLPR
;
A
#
# COMPACT_ATOMS: atom_id res chain seq x y z
N MET A 1 2.33 -5.30 -10.50
CA MET A 1 1.11 -4.57 -10.09
C MET A 1 0.50 -3.70 -11.19
N ARG A 2 1.20 -2.70 -11.75
CA ARG A 2 0.65 -1.85 -12.85
C ARG A 2 0.03 -2.67 -13.98
N THR A 3 0.74 -3.66 -14.53
CA THR A 3 0.24 -4.55 -15.59
C THR A 3 -1.01 -5.36 -15.18
N LEU A 4 -1.12 -5.70 -13.89
CA LEU A 4 -2.22 -6.51 -13.38
C LEU A 4 -3.53 -5.71 -13.34
N VAL A 5 -3.49 -4.48 -12.81
CA VAL A 5 -4.70 -3.73 -12.41
C VAL A 5 -4.91 -2.40 -13.15
N HIS A 6 -3.90 -1.86 -13.84
CA HIS A 6 -3.98 -0.52 -14.43
C HIS A 6 -4.21 -0.54 -15.95
N THR A 7 -5.40 -0.09 -16.37
CA THR A 7 -5.75 0.14 -17.77
C THR A 7 -5.56 1.61 -18.15
N THR A 8 -5.06 1.85 -19.36
CA THR A 8 -4.96 3.17 -20.00
C THR A 8 -5.62 3.13 -21.39
N LYS A 9 -5.63 4.26 -22.10
CA LYS A 9 -6.10 4.28 -23.51
C LYS A 9 -5.22 3.44 -24.45
N ALA A 10 -3.96 3.21 -24.09
CA ALA A 10 -2.97 2.52 -24.92
C ALA A 10 -2.60 1.12 -24.42
N SER A 11 -3.11 0.71 -23.24
CA SER A 11 -2.75 -0.56 -22.62
C SER A 11 -3.88 -1.10 -21.76
N THR A 12 -4.17 -2.39 -21.87
CA THR A 12 -5.20 -3.06 -21.09
C THR A 12 -4.55 -3.89 -19.98
N SER A 13 -5.10 -3.82 -18.76
CA SER A 13 -4.62 -4.61 -17.63
C SER A 13 -5.00 -6.09 -17.76
N LEU A 14 -4.24 -6.99 -17.14
CA LEU A 14 -4.54 -8.42 -17.14
C LEU A 14 -5.93 -8.75 -16.58
N LEU A 15 -6.36 -8.11 -15.48
CA LEU A 15 -7.70 -8.36 -14.93
C LEU A 15 -8.81 -8.01 -15.91
N ARG A 16 -8.65 -6.91 -16.65
CA ARG A 16 -9.60 -6.50 -17.69
C ARG A 16 -9.59 -7.44 -18.90
N HIS A 17 -8.44 -7.99 -19.28
CA HIS A 17 -8.37 -9.03 -20.32
C HIS A 17 -9.12 -10.32 -19.93
N LEU A 18 -9.19 -10.61 -18.62
CA LEU A 18 -9.88 -11.77 -18.06
C LEU A 18 -11.32 -11.47 -17.63
N ASP A 19 -11.82 -10.25 -17.88
CA ASP A 19 -13.15 -9.78 -17.43
C ASP A 19 -13.36 -9.91 -15.90
N LEU A 20 -12.29 -9.73 -15.12
CA LEU A 20 -12.29 -9.84 -13.66
C LEU A 20 -12.33 -8.48 -12.95
N ASP A 21 -12.10 -7.37 -13.66
CA ASP A 21 -11.96 -6.04 -13.06
C ASP A 21 -13.22 -5.57 -12.30
N ASN A 22 -14.41 -5.96 -12.76
CA ASN A 22 -15.70 -5.63 -12.13
C ASN A 22 -16.31 -6.78 -11.31
N ARG A 23 -15.64 -7.93 -11.21
CA ARG A 23 -16.16 -9.12 -10.51
C ARG A 23 -15.55 -9.33 -9.13
N LEU A 24 -14.32 -8.85 -8.94
CA LEU A 24 -13.61 -9.00 -7.68
C LEU A 24 -14.08 -7.97 -6.66
N ARG A 25 -14.25 -8.42 -5.41
CA ARG A 25 -14.28 -7.54 -4.24
C ARG A 25 -12.86 -7.27 -3.79
N TRP A 26 -12.58 -6.08 -3.28
CA TRP A 26 -11.23 -5.68 -2.89
C TRP A 26 -11.14 -5.45 -1.39
N VAL A 27 -10.07 -5.92 -0.77
CA VAL A 27 -9.82 -5.70 0.66
C VAL A 27 -8.96 -4.46 0.86
N THR A 28 -9.36 -3.58 1.79
CA THR A 28 -8.53 -2.43 2.19
C THR A 28 -7.93 -2.61 3.57
N SER A 29 -6.60 -2.61 3.63
CA SER A 29 -5.83 -2.67 4.88
C SER A 29 -5.32 -1.31 5.36
N GLY A 30 -5.46 -0.27 4.52
CA GLY A 30 -5.10 1.12 4.84
C GLY A 30 -6.31 1.95 5.22
N TRP A 31 -6.34 2.42 6.46
CA TRP A 31 -7.36 3.37 6.92
C TRP A 31 -6.80 4.78 6.99
N TYR A 32 -7.61 5.70 6.48
CA TYR A 32 -7.38 7.13 6.54
C TYR A 32 -8.53 7.73 7.33
N GLU A 33 -8.20 8.37 8.45
CA GLU A 33 -9.14 9.17 9.22
C GLU A 33 -8.87 10.66 8.87
N PRO A 34 -9.77 11.33 8.12
CA PRO A 34 -9.57 12.71 7.70
C PRO A 34 -9.39 13.69 8.87
N GLY A 35 -9.95 13.35 10.04
CA GLY A 35 -9.80 14.13 11.27
C GLY A 35 -8.43 14.01 11.95
N ASN A 36 -7.55 13.11 11.49
CA ASN A 36 -6.22 12.95 12.08
C ASN A 36 -5.33 14.16 11.77
N LEU A 37 -4.76 14.76 12.81
CA LEU A 37 -3.83 15.89 12.70
C LEU A 37 -2.39 15.45 12.45
N VAL A 38 -2.09 14.17 12.66
CA VAL A 38 -0.79 13.56 12.43
C VAL A 38 -0.75 12.94 11.02
N SER A 39 0.43 12.89 10.41
CA SER A 39 0.62 12.14 9.16
C SER A 39 0.14 10.69 9.31
N THR A 40 -0.45 10.13 8.26
CA THR A 40 -0.98 8.77 8.24
C THR A 40 -0.10 7.89 7.36
N ASP A 41 0.32 6.74 7.88
CA ASP A 41 0.92 5.65 7.11
C ASP A 41 0.04 4.41 7.23
N GLY A 42 -0.98 4.32 6.40
CA GLY A 42 -2.02 3.31 6.52
C GLY A 42 -1.60 1.93 6.01
N LEU A 43 -0.55 1.82 5.20
CA LEU A 43 -0.15 0.56 4.57
C LEU A 43 0.99 -0.16 5.29
N THR A 44 1.56 0.43 6.34
CA THR A 44 2.61 -0.21 7.14
C THR A 44 2.12 -0.48 8.55
N MET A 45 2.87 -1.31 9.27
CA MET A 45 2.72 -1.52 10.70
C MET A 45 4.05 -1.18 11.38
N MET A 46 3.96 -0.74 12.65
CA MET A 46 5.11 -0.38 13.46
C MET A 46 5.21 -1.31 14.67
N SER A 47 6.40 -1.81 14.96
CA SER A 47 6.74 -2.62 16.13
C SER A 47 8.01 -2.05 16.76
N PRO A 48 8.23 -2.24 18.07
CA PRO A 48 9.55 -2.10 18.65
C PRO A 48 10.60 -2.83 17.80
N GLY A 49 11.75 -2.20 17.61
CA GLY A 49 12.88 -2.85 16.97
C GLY A 49 13.48 -3.92 17.88
N ASP A 50 14.16 -4.91 17.29
CA ASP A 50 14.93 -5.89 18.07
C ASP A 50 16.17 -5.20 18.65
N PRO A 51 16.33 -5.13 19.99
CA PRO A 51 17.51 -4.55 20.61
C PRO A 51 18.83 -5.20 20.18
N GLN A 52 18.80 -6.44 19.68
CA GLN A 52 19.98 -7.17 19.20
C GLN A 52 20.38 -6.79 17.77
N GLU A 53 19.47 -6.21 16.98
CA GLU A 53 19.73 -5.83 15.58
C GLU A 53 20.05 -4.34 15.41
N GLY A 54 20.32 -3.63 16.51
CA GLY A 54 20.83 -2.25 16.53
C GLY A 54 19.94 -1.26 17.28
N ASP A 55 20.32 0.02 17.23
CA ASP A 55 19.79 1.11 18.07
C ASP A 55 18.44 1.67 17.59
N GLN A 56 17.70 0.94 16.74
CA GLN A 56 16.40 1.41 16.26
C GLN A 56 15.31 1.05 17.26
N ALA A 57 14.75 2.07 17.91
CA ALA A 57 13.63 1.91 18.86
C ALA A 57 12.38 1.29 18.19
N TYR A 58 12.16 1.56 16.89
CA TYR A 58 11.00 1.07 16.13
C TYR A 58 11.38 0.71 14.71
N ARG A 59 10.57 -0.18 14.11
CA ARG A 59 10.69 -0.57 12.70
C ARG A 59 9.32 -0.59 12.03
N LEU A 60 9.32 -0.30 10.73
CA LEU A 60 8.16 -0.51 9.88
C LEU A 60 8.26 -1.83 9.14
N PHE A 61 7.12 -2.46 8.94
CA PHE A 61 6.96 -3.66 8.12
C PHE A 61 5.67 -3.58 7.31
N ALA A 62 5.67 -4.35 6.22
CA ALA A 62 4.50 -4.53 5.38
C ALA A 62 3.52 -5.48 6.07
N LYS A 63 2.22 -5.26 5.84
CA LYS A 63 1.17 -6.16 6.31
C LYS A 63 1.15 -7.39 5.43
N THR A 64 1.14 -8.57 6.03
CA THR A 64 1.01 -9.84 5.33
C THR A 64 -0.46 -10.18 5.05
N ALA A 65 -0.71 -11.14 4.16
CA ALA A 65 -2.06 -11.64 3.92
C ALA A 65 -2.70 -12.20 5.21
N GLU A 66 -1.92 -12.88 6.05
CA GLU A 66 -2.35 -13.43 7.34
C GLU A 66 -2.72 -12.36 8.36
N GLU A 67 -2.06 -11.20 8.33
CA GLU A 67 -2.39 -10.05 9.18
C GLU A 67 -3.60 -9.30 8.64
N ILE A 68 -3.77 -9.23 7.31
CA ILE A 68 -4.90 -8.58 6.63
C ILE A 68 -6.19 -9.38 6.88
N LEU A 69 -6.21 -10.69 6.62
CA LEU A 69 -7.41 -11.54 6.75
C LEU A 69 -8.27 -11.32 8.03
N PRO A 70 -7.69 -11.26 9.25
CA PRO A 70 -8.46 -11.08 10.50
C PRO A 70 -8.79 -9.62 10.82
N MET A 71 -8.16 -8.64 10.18
CA MET A 71 -8.50 -7.24 10.42
C MET A 71 -9.97 -7.01 9.99
N ARG A 72 -10.71 -6.23 10.77
CA ARG A 72 -12.10 -5.83 10.50
C ARG A 72 -12.15 -4.92 9.26
N HIS A 73 -11.91 -5.48 8.09
CA HIS A 73 -11.77 -4.75 6.85
C HIS A 73 -13.12 -4.39 6.24
N ALA A 74 -13.13 -3.28 5.51
CA ALA A 74 -14.16 -3.01 4.53
C ALA A 74 -13.75 -3.68 3.21
N TRP A 75 -14.53 -4.65 2.76
CA TRP A 75 -14.51 -5.05 1.36
C TRP A 75 -15.15 -3.93 0.53
N VAL A 76 -14.44 -3.43 -0.47
CA VAL A 76 -14.84 -2.30 -1.30
C VAL A 76 -14.75 -2.67 -2.79
N ASP A 77 -15.29 -1.82 -3.66
CA ASP A 77 -15.07 -1.93 -5.10
C ASP A 77 -13.64 -1.53 -5.49
N PHE A 78 -13.24 -1.88 -6.72
CA PHE A 78 -11.90 -1.61 -7.24
C PHE A 78 -11.55 -0.12 -7.23
N GLU A 79 -12.46 0.75 -7.68
CA GLU A 79 -12.19 2.18 -7.80
C GLU A 79 -11.96 2.81 -6.43
N THR A 80 -12.77 2.41 -5.45
CA THR A 80 -12.59 2.77 -4.04
C THR A 80 -11.24 2.28 -3.53
N TRP A 81 -10.91 0.99 -3.64
CA TRP A 81 -9.62 0.44 -3.20
C TRP A 81 -8.43 1.17 -3.85
N TRP A 82 -8.52 1.42 -5.15
CA TRP A 82 -7.44 1.95 -5.98
C TRP A 82 -7.17 3.43 -5.74
N LYS A 83 -8.23 4.23 -5.52
CA LYS A 83 -8.15 5.69 -5.33
C LYS A 83 -8.16 6.12 -3.87
N GLN A 84 -8.54 5.25 -2.93
CA GLN A 84 -8.53 5.58 -1.51
C GLN A 84 -7.17 6.13 -1.09
N ILE A 85 -7.20 7.23 -0.33
CA ILE A 85 -6.01 7.78 0.31
C ILE A 85 -5.57 6.85 1.42
N VAL A 86 -4.30 6.45 1.39
CA VAL A 86 -3.72 5.50 2.34
C VAL A 86 -2.49 6.05 3.03
N ILE A 87 -1.88 7.10 2.48
CA ILE A 87 -0.81 7.85 3.10
C ILE A 87 -1.16 9.33 3.05
N ARG A 88 -0.96 10.03 4.17
CA ARG A 88 -0.97 11.49 4.24
C ARG A 88 0.30 11.96 4.94
N ASP A 89 1.10 12.78 4.27
CA ASP A 89 2.34 13.31 4.85
C ASP A 89 2.07 14.47 5.83
N GLN A 90 3.11 14.93 6.53
CA GLN A 90 2.99 15.98 7.55
C GLN A 90 2.57 17.35 7.00
N VAL A 91 2.78 17.61 5.70
CA VAL A 91 2.38 18.87 5.05
C VAL A 91 1.05 18.71 4.28
N GLY A 92 0.38 17.56 4.45
CA GLY A 92 -0.95 17.29 3.91
C GLY A 92 -0.98 16.71 2.51
N ARG A 93 0.14 16.25 1.94
CA ARG A 93 0.11 15.53 0.65
C ARG A 93 -0.51 14.16 0.84
N GLU A 94 -1.39 13.79 -0.07
CA GLU A 94 -2.14 12.54 -0.01
C GLU A 94 -1.71 11.59 -1.14
N TYR A 95 -1.54 10.32 -0.79
CA TYR A 95 -1.16 9.27 -1.72
C TYR A 95 -2.13 8.09 -1.62
N SER A 96 -2.62 7.69 -2.79
CA SER A 96 -3.41 6.48 -3.03
C SER A 96 -2.54 5.31 -3.46
N ARG A 97 -3.09 4.09 -3.40
CA ARG A 97 -2.46 2.88 -3.97
C ARG A 97 -2.11 3.07 -5.44
N ARG A 98 -2.99 3.72 -6.20
CA ARG A 98 -2.73 4.08 -7.60
C ARG A 98 -1.45 4.88 -7.76
N GLN A 99 -1.27 5.95 -6.98
CA GLN A 99 -0.10 6.80 -7.07
C GLN A 99 1.17 6.04 -6.68
N ILE A 100 1.13 5.25 -5.61
CA ILE A 100 2.27 4.44 -5.15
C ILE A 100 2.71 3.45 -6.24
N VAL A 101 1.76 2.69 -6.79
CA VAL A 101 2.06 1.68 -7.82
C VAL A 101 2.60 2.31 -9.09
N LEU A 102 2.00 3.42 -9.55
CA LEU A 102 2.46 4.10 -10.77
C LEU A 102 3.82 4.76 -10.58
N PHE A 103 4.05 5.35 -9.40
CA PHE A 103 5.34 5.91 -9.03
C PHE A 103 6.45 4.85 -9.12
N LEU A 104 6.27 3.68 -8.48
CA LEU A 104 7.25 2.61 -8.52
C LEU A 104 7.41 2.01 -9.92
N ALA A 105 6.31 1.82 -10.66
CA ALA A 105 6.37 1.26 -12.01
C ALA A 105 7.11 2.18 -12.99
N ASN A 106 6.96 3.50 -12.85
CA ASN A 106 7.68 4.47 -13.69
C ASN A 106 9.16 4.59 -13.26
N LYS A 107 9.46 4.49 -11.97
CA LYS A 107 10.82 4.61 -11.44
C LYS A 107 11.69 3.36 -11.66
N TYR A 108 11.12 2.16 -11.55
CA TYR A 108 11.87 0.89 -11.57
C TYR A 108 11.52 -0.01 -12.78
N GLY A 109 10.57 0.38 -13.64
CA GLY A 109 10.01 -0.47 -14.70
C GLY A 109 10.59 -0.29 -16.12
N GLY A 110 11.54 0.62 -16.34
CA GLY A 110 12.35 0.66 -17.57
C GLY A 110 12.28 1.95 -18.41
N ALA A 111 13.45 2.33 -18.92
CA ALA A 111 13.80 3.29 -19.97
C ALA A 111 13.75 4.82 -19.74
N HIS A 112 13.03 5.34 -18.75
CA HIS A 112 13.14 6.78 -18.39
C HIS A 112 13.29 6.96 -16.88
N TYR A 113 14.54 7.06 -16.43
CA TYR A 113 14.89 7.47 -15.06
C TYR A 113 14.71 8.99 -14.96
N ASP A 114 13.48 9.43 -14.72
CA ASP A 114 13.28 10.79 -14.23
C ASP A 114 13.71 10.80 -12.76
N ARG A 115 14.66 11.68 -12.41
CA ARG A 115 15.11 11.83 -11.02
C ARG A 115 13.90 12.18 -10.15
N PRO A 116 13.67 11.48 -9.02
CA PRO A 116 12.56 11.80 -8.13
C PRO A 116 12.66 13.24 -7.65
N GLY A 117 11.55 13.96 -7.61
CA GLY A 117 11.51 15.30 -7.02
C GLY A 117 11.79 15.24 -5.51
N ALA A 118 12.02 16.39 -4.88
CA ALA A 118 12.27 16.45 -3.43
C ALA A 118 11.15 15.81 -2.60
N ALA A 119 9.88 16.00 -3.01
CA ALA A 119 8.74 15.38 -2.35
C ALA A 119 8.72 13.85 -2.48
N ASP A 120 9.12 13.32 -3.64
CA ASP A 120 9.20 11.87 -3.87
C ASP A 120 10.33 11.25 -3.04
N GLN A 121 11.47 11.93 -2.93
CA GLN A 121 12.56 11.48 -2.06
C GLN A 121 12.13 11.48 -0.60
N ALA A 122 11.44 12.52 -0.13
CA ALA A 122 10.95 12.60 1.23
C ALA A 122 9.95 11.48 1.57
N LEU A 123 9.15 11.03 0.59
CA LEU A 123 8.27 9.88 0.76
C LEU A 123 9.06 8.56 0.83
N LEU A 124 10.11 8.43 0.02
CA LEU A 124 10.95 7.25 -0.06
C LEU A 124 11.81 7.02 1.18
N ASP A 125 12.43 8.07 1.70
CA ASP A 125 13.26 8.02 2.91
C ASP A 125 12.44 8.16 4.21
N GLY A 126 11.15 8.49 4.09
CA GLY A 126 10.22 8.61 5.21
C GLY A 126 10.28 9.94 5.96
N SER A 127 11.12 10.89 5.55
CA SER A 127 11.20 12.23 6.15
C SER A 127 9.91 13.04 5.97
N ALA A 128 9.06 12.69 4.99
CA ALA A 128 7.77 13.35 4.76
C ALA A 128 6.78 13.18 5.93
N PHE A 129 6.97 12.21 6.81
CA PHE A 129 6.03 11.90 7.90
C PHE A 129 6.28 12.70 9.17
N GLY A 130 7.47 13.29 9.36
CA GLY A 130 7.76 14.10 10.54
C GLY A 130 7.61 13.35 11.86
N TRP A 131 7.95 12.06 11.89
CA TRP A 131 7.94 11.27 13.11
C TRP A 131 9.28 11.41 13.82
N PHE A 132 9.23 11.58 15.14
CA PHE A 132 10.40 11.80 15.99
C PHE A 132 10.36 10.86 17.19
N TYR A 133 11.54 10.45 17.66
CA TYR A 133 11.74 9.77 18.93
C TYR A 133 12.83 10.49 19.71
N GLN A 134 12.50 11.01 20.89
CA GLN A 134 13.42 11.81 21.71
C GLN A 134 14.07 12.97 20.93
N ASP A 135 13.25 13.75 20.22
CA ASP A 135 13.64 14.90 19.38
C ASP A 135 14.53 14.58 18.16
N GLU A 136 14.87 13.31 17.95
CA GLU A 136 15.57 12.83 16.75
C GLU A 136 14.58 12.28 15.71
N PRO A 137 14.78 12.53 14.40
CA PRO A 137 13.96 11.94 13.35
C PRO A 137 13.92 10.42 13.47
N LEU A 138 12.71 9.86 13.50
CA LEU A 138 12.51 8.43 13.64
C LEU A 138 12.84 7.74 12.32
N PHE A 139 14.05 7.18 12.24
CA PHE A 139 14.46 6.33 11.13
C PHE A 139 13.94 4.91 11.34
N LEU A 140 13.04 4.48 10.45
CA LEU A 140 12.28 3.23 10.60
C LEU A 140 12.78 2.08 9.71
N GLY A 141 13.99 2.23 9.17
CA GLY A 141 14.64 1.22 8.33
C GLY A 141 14.24 1.31 6.86
N GLU A 142 13.51 0.31 6.36
CA GLU A 142 13.23 0.13 4.93
C GLU A 142 12.40 1.26 4.30
N ASN A 143 12.52 1.38 2.97
CA ASN A 143 11.79 2.35 2.17
C ASN A 143 10.27 2.16 2.30
N ARG A 144 9.56 3.18 2.81
CA ARG A 144 8.12 3.12 3.08
C ARG A 144 7.27 2.84 1.85
N VAL A 145 7.68 3.34 0.67
CA VAL A 145 6.99 3.09 -0.59
C VAL A 145 7.10 1.62 -0.99
N LEU A 146 8.25 0.98 -0.73
CA LEU A 146 8.43 -0.46 -0.98
C LEU A 146 7.63 -1.31 0.00
N LEU A 147 7.62 -0.95 1.28
CA LEU A 147 6.78 -1.62 2.29
C LEU A 147 5.29 -1.51 1.93
N SER A 148 4.84 -0.32 1.55
CA SER A 148 3.48 -0.07 1.07
C SER A 148 3.13 -0.93 -0.14
N MET A 149 4.07 -1.08 -1.08
CA MET A 149 3.89 -1.93 -2.26
C MET A 149 3.77 -3.42 -1.88
N ARG A 150 4.53 -3.90 -0.90
CA ARG A 150 4.40 -5.26 -0.38
C ARG A 150 3.04 -5.48 0.28
N THR A 151 2.53 -4.51 1.04
CA THR A 151 1.16 -4.57 1.58
C THR A 151 0.10 -4.60 0.47
N ILE A 152 0.22 -3.75 -0.56
CA ILE A 152 -0.70 -3.76 -1.71
C ILE A 152 -0.69 -5.12 -2.43
N ALA A 153 0.48 -5.78 -2.51
CA ALA A 153 0.58 -7.13 -3.06
C ALA A 153 -0.14 -8.16 -2.17
N SER A 154 0.01 -8.06 -0.85
CA SER A 154 -0.69 -8.93 0.11
C SER A 154 -2.21 -8.73 0.09
N GLU A 155 -2.70 -7.50 -0.10
CA GLU A 155 -4.14 -7.25 -0.31
C GLU A 155 -4.65 -7.99 -1.55
N VAL A 156 -3.91 -7.96 -2.66
CA VAL A 156 -4.27 -8.67 -3.90
C VAL A 156 -4.23 -10.19 -3.71
N GLU A 157 -3.28 -10.71 -2.93
CA GLU A 157 -3.22 -12.12 -2.56
C GLU A 157 -4.49 -12.56 -1.82
N VAL A 158 -4.94 -11.77 -0.84
CA VAL A 158 -6.20 -12.02 -0.12
C VAL A 158 -7.40 -12.00 -1.06
N VAL A 159 -7.47 -11.05 -2.01
CA VAL A 159 -8.55 -10.98 -3.00
C VAL A 159 -8.60 -12.24 -3.87
N PHE A 160 -7.45 -12.73 -4.35
CA PHE A 160 -7.42 -13.93 -5.19
C PHE A 160 -7.71 -15.20 -4.40
N ALA A 161 -7.25 -15.28 -3.15
CA ALA A 161 -7.60 -16.38 -2.25
C ALA A 161 -9.11 -16.41 -1.96
N ASP A 162 -9.74 -15.26 -1.70
CA ASP A 162 -11.20 -15.17 -1.52
C ASP A 162 -11.97 -15.66 -2.76
N GLU A 163 -11.59 -15.17 -3.95
CA GLU A 163 -12.28 -15.58 -5.18
C GLU A 163 -12.06 -17.07 -5.49
N GLN A 164 -10.85 -17.60 -5.27
CA GLN A 164 -10.59 -19.04 -5.42
C GLN A 164 -11.43 -19.86 -4.44
N ASN A 165 -11.52 -19.45 -3.18
CA ASN A 165 -12.34 -20.12 -2.18
C ASN A 165 -13.82 -20.10 -2.56
N ALA A 166 -14.33 -18.98 -3.08
CA ALA A 166 -15.71 -18.87 -3.52
C ALA A 166 -16.03 -19.76 -4.73
N LEU A 167 -15.06 -20.00 -5.62
CA LEU A 167 -15.21 -20.95 -6.73
C LEU A 167 -15.21 -22.41 -6.25
N LEU A 168 -14.48 -22.72 -5.18
CA LEU A 168 -14.38 -24.07 -4.62
C LEU A 168 -15.53 -24.42 -3.67
N VAL A 169 -16.10 -23.42 -2.97
CA VAL A 169 -17.17 -23.59 -1.99
C VAL A 169 -18.28 -22.54 -2.21
N PRO A 170 -19.11 -22.69 -3.24
CA PRO A 170 -20.06 -21.66 -3.67
C PRO A 170 -21.22 -21.39 -2.69
N ASP A 171 -21.49 -22.31 -1.75
CA ASP A 171 -22.62 -22.22 -0.81
C ASP A 171 -22.30 -21.48 0.51
N LEU A 172 -21.06 -20.99 0.70
CA LEU A 172 -20.70 -20.19 1.86
C LEU A 172 -21.10 -18.71 1.68
N PRO A 173 -21.79 -18.09 2.65
CA PRO A 173 -22.14 -16.67 2.58
C PRO A 173 -20.87 -15.79 2.65
N ARG A 174 -20.80 -14.79 1.74
CA ARG A 174 -19.73 -13.77 1.65
C ARG A 174 -20.03 -12.48 2.43
#